data_AF-A0A803VEB5-F1
#
_entry.id   AF-A0A803VEB5-F1
#
_cell.length_a   1.000
_cell.length_b   1.000
_cell.length_c   1.000
_cell.angle_alpha   90.00
_cell.angle_beta   90.00
_cell.angle_gamma   90.00
#
_symmetry.space_group_name_H-M   'P 1'
#
loop_
_entity.id
_entity.type
_entity.pdbx_description
1 polymer ?
#
loop_
_entity_poly.entity_id
_entity_poly.type
_entity_poly.pdbx_seq_one_letter_code
_entity_poly.pdbx_strand_id
1 'polypeptide(L)'
;MDIPVSAGMKGSAIENFSCVIYNIFLMNCTWQAGRDAPADTQYFLYWQESREDNQKECELYIKDENFRNMGCIFQNVSIGSGKAYFLVNGSSKDSLIQSYDEHIDLYKIEKLMPPSNITVNCDEIKNDCMIQWQRPQISHSNKDKCFKYEINIKYKDNLKGKPIYTSIQEGGNRNVYLRSNTRKKYILRMRAAGSACFVSPAWGEWSAPVEFGNEEIISSSVWILLGVATPLLAIIAIFFCKRTGCWKAAFPQIPGPKPAFFTQADTNLELMESKIQSITSENEEIVLVADMGR
;
A
#
# COMPACT_ATOMS: atom_id res chain seq x y z
N MET A 1 17.30 -28.67 -45.23
CA MET A 1 15.85 -28.43 -45.26
C MET A 1 15.69 -26.93 -45.41
N ASP A 2 15.49 -26.49 -46.64
CA ASP A 2 15.36 -25.08 -46.95
C ASP A 2 14.11 -24.53 -46.25
N ILE A 3 14.32 -23.50 -45.44
CA ILE A 3 13.25 -22.73 -44.80
C ILE A 3 12.39 -22.17 -45.94
N PRO A 4 11.08 -22.42 -46.00
CA PRO A 4 10.27 -21.87 -47.07
C PRO A 4 10.40 -20.35 -47.03
N VAL A 5 10.75 -19.75 -48.18
CA VAL A 5 10.64 -18.31 -48.37
C VAL A 5 9.21 -17.95 -48.01
N SER A 6 9.05 -17.20 -46.93
CA SER A 6 7.75 -16.80 -46.40
C SER A 6 6.94 -16.17 -47.53
N ALA A 7 5.88 -16.87 -47.94
CA ALA A 7 5.07 -16.48 -49.09
C ALA A 7 4.23 -15.25 -48.73
N GLY A 8 4.34 -14.18 -49.51
CA GLY A 8 3.59 -12.95 -49.31
C GLY A 8 4.40 -11.69 -49.58
N MET A 9 3.71 -10.55 -49.57
CA MET A 9 4.31 -9.23 -49.71
C MET A 9 5.25 -8.96 -48.52
N LYS A 10 6.52 -8.63 -48.81
CA LYS A 10 7.49 -8.32 -47.74
C LYS A 10 6.99 -7.14 -46.90
N GLY A 11 7.15 -7.24 -45.58
CA GLY A 11 6.74 -6.20 -44.64
C GLY A 11 5.23 -6.18 -44.34
N SER A 12 4.46 -7.12 -44.88
CA SER A 12 3.01 -7.24 -44.60
C SER A 12 2.65 -8.11 -43.39
N ALA A 13 3.58 -8.97 -42.94
CA ALA A 13 3.45 -9.74 -41.72
C ALA A 13 3.36 -8.84 -40.49
N ILE A 14 2.66 -9.30 -39.47
CA ILE A 14 2.53 -8.56 -38.20
C ILE A 14 3.89 -8.35 -37.52
N GLU A 15 3.97 -7.32 -36.70
CA GLU A 15 5.15 -7.00 -35.88
C GLU A 15 4.78 -7.00 -34.38
N ASN A 16 5.79 -7.13 -33.51
CA ASN A 16 5.62 -7.02 -32.05
C ASN A 16 4.53 -7.94 -31.47
N PHE A 17 4.49 -9.19 -31.95
CA PHE A 17 3.60 -10.21 -31.39
C PHE A 17 3.96 -10.50 -29.93
N SER A 18 2.97 -10.45 -29.05
CA SER A 18 3.16 -10.75 -27.63
C SER A 18 1.88 -11.31 -27.04
N CYS A 19 2.00 -12.34 -26.21
CA CYS A 19 0.89 -12.95 -25.48
C CYS A 19 1.17 -12.94 -23.98
N VAL A 20 0.10 -12.87 -23.18
CA VAL A 20 0.13 -13.01 -21.72
C VAL A 20 -1.03 -13.87 -21.26
N ILE A 21 -0.74 -14.91 -20.47
CA ILE A 21 -1.74 -15.70 -19.76
C ILE A 21 -1.97 -15.10 -18.38
N TYR A 22 -3.24 -14.87 -18.02
CA TYR A 22 -3.64 -14.28 -16.74
C TYR A 22 -4.94 -14.90 -16.26
N ASN A 23 -5.28 -14.68 -14.97
CA ASN A 23 -6.48 -15.23 -14.35
C ASN A 23 -6.68 -16.74 -14.62
N ILE A 24 -5.58 -17.52 -14.57
CA ILE A 24 -5.52 -18.99 -14.71
C ILE A 24 -5.73 -19.51 -16.14
N PHE A 25 -6.68 -18.97 -16.91
CA PHE A 25 -7.09 -19.56 -18.20
C PHE A 25 -7.38 -18.54 -19.32
N LEU A 26 -7.16 -17.24 -19.08
CA LEU A 26 -7.32 -16.21 -20.12
C LEU A 26 -5.97 -15.94 -20.77
N MET A 27 -5.95 -15.81 -22.09
CA MET A 27 -4.74 -15.39 -22.82
C MET A 27 -5.07 -14.19 -23.69
N ASN A 28 -4.32 -13.11 -23.51
CA ASN A 28 -4.40 -11.92 -24.36
C ASN A 28 -3.15 -11.87 -25.23
N CYS A 29 -3.34 -11.86 -26.54
CA CYS A 29 -2.30 -11.66 -27.52
C CYS A 29 -2.52 -10.34 -28.26
N THR A 30 -1.45 -9.62 -28.55
CA THR A 30 -1.46 -8.35 -29.28
C THR A 30 -0.35 -8.31 -30.31
N TRP A 31 -0.56 -7.53 -31.36
CA TRP A 31 0.44 -7.29 -32.40
C TRP A 31 0.21 -5.93 -33.07
N GLN A 32 1.17 -5.54 -33.89
CA GLN A 32 1.11 -4.39 -34.79
C GLN A 32 0.97 -4.87 -36.23
N ALA A 33 0.29 -4.08 -37.06
CA ALA A 33 0.16 -4.38 -38.47
C ALA A 33 1.54 -4.27 -39.14
N GLY A 34 1.76 -5.06 -40.18
CA GLY A 34 2.97 -4.95 -40.98
C GLY A 34 3.11 -3.55 -41.57
N ARG A 35 4.34 -3.03 -41.57
CA ARG A 35 4.65 -1.67 -42.05
C ARG A 35 4.21 -1.45 -43.50
N ASP A 36 4.28 -2.49 -44.31
CA ASP A 36 3.93 -2.47 -45.73
C ASP A 36 2.60 -3.20 -46.01
N ALA A 37 1.82 -3.51 -44.97
CA ALA A 37 0.55 -4.19 -45.12
C ALA A 37 -0.50 -3.26 -45.78
N PRO A 38 -1.20 -3.72 -46.84
CA PRO A 38 -2.29 -2.98 -47.47
C PRO A 38 -3.37 -2.53 -46.48
N ALA A 39 -4.06 -1.45 -46.82
CA ALA A 39 -5.02 -0.83 -45.91
C ALA A 39 -6.26 -1.69 -45.61
N ASP A 40 -6.56 -2.65 -46.47
CA ASP A 40 -7.67 -3.60 -46.35
C ASP A 40 -7.26 -4.92 -45.68
N THR A 41 -6.01 -5.03 -45.21
CA THR A 41 -5.50 -6.25 -44.57
C THR A 41 -6.28 -6.59 -43.31
N GLN A 42 -6.75 -7.83 -43.22
CA GLN A 42 -7.34 -8.42 -42.02
C GLN A 42 -6.49 -9.58 -41.52
N TYR A 43 -6.19 -9.62 -40.22
CA TYR A 43 -5.36 -10.66 -39.60
C TYR A 43 -6.20 -11.70 -38.85
N PHE A 44 -5.71 -12.93 -38.81
CA PHE A 44 -6.37 -14.05 -38.13
C PHE A 44 -5.36 -14.84 -37.32
N LEU A 45 -5.61 -14.99 -36.02
CA LEU A 45 -4.72 -15.69 -35.10
C LEU A 45 -5.24 -17.10 -34.81
N TYR A 46 -4.33 -18.06 -34.91
CA TYR A 46 -4.52 -19.46 -34.57
C TYR A 46 -3.46 -19.89 -33.58
N TRP A 47 -3.81 -20.80 -32.68
CA TRP A 47 -2.84 -21.49 -31.83
C TRP A 47 -3.12 -22.98 -31.72
N GLN A 48 -2.07 -23.75 -31.49
CA GLN A 48 -2.13 -25.21 -31.28
C GLN A 48 -1.18 -25.61 -30.15
N GLU A 49 -1.66 -26.44 -29.23
CA GLU A 49 -0.89 -26.92 -28.09
C GLU A 49 0.08 -28.04 -28.47
N SER A 50 -0.33 -28.91 -29.40
CA SER A 50 0.52 -29.98 -29.94
C SER A 50 0.38 -30.05 -31.46
N ARG A 51 1.26 -30.83 -32.10
CA ARG A 51 1.19 -31.09 -33.55
C ARG A 51 0.01 -31.99 -33.94
N GLU A 52 -0.54 -32.71 -32.98
CA GLU A 52 -1.67 -33.63 -33.19
C GLU A 52 -3.01 -32.95 -32.92
N ASP A 53 -3.00 -31.80 -32.25
CA ASP A 53 -4.20 -31.02 -31.97
C ASP A 53 -4.64 -30.18 -33.17
N ASN A 54 -5.95 -29.95 -33.25
CA ASN A 54 -6.52 -29.00 -34.19
C ASN A 54 -6.12 -27.57 -33.81
N GLN A 55 -5.85 -26.74 -34.83
CA GLN A 55 -5.66 -25.31 -34.64
C GLN A 55 -6.94 -24.66 -34.10
N LYS A 56 -6.77 -23.89 -33.03
CA LYS A 56 -7.85 -23.10 -32.40
C LYS A 56 -7.75 -21.66 -32.90
N GLU A 57 -8.77 -21.21 -33.62
CA GLU A 57 -8.88 -19.81 -34.00
C GLU A 57 -9.21 -18.92 -32.80
N CYS A 58 -8.79 -17.66 -32.87
CA CYS A 58 -9.17 -16.62 -31.95
C CYS A 58 -10.70 -16.56 -31.71
N GLU A 59 -11.08 -16.54 -30.44
CA GLU A 59 -12.49 -16.45 -30.03
C GLU A 59 -12.99 -14.99 -30.02
N LEU A 60 -12.15 -14.06 -29.55
CA LEU A 60 -12.51 -12.66 -29.39
C LEU A 60 -11.39 -11.75 -29.88
N TYR A 61 -11.53 -11.24 -31.10
CA TYR A 61 -10.57 -10.28 -31.66
C TYR A 61 -10.67 -8.90 -31.01
N ILE A 62 -9.51 -8.32 -30.71
CA ILE A 62 -9.35 -6.91 -30.36
C ILE A 62 -9.10 -6.16 -31.66
N LYS A 63 -9.91 -5.15 -31.95
CA LYS A 63 -9.85 -4.40 -33.21
C LYS A 63 -9.32 -2.99 -33.02
N ASP A 64 -8.63 -2.48 -34.03
CA ASP A 64 -8.29 -1.06 -34.13
C ASP A 64 -9.46 -0.21 -34.65
N GLU A 65 -9.20 1.08 -34.83
CA GLU A 65 -10.16 2.06 -35.37
C GLU A 65 -10.61 1.73 -36.81
N ASN A 66 -9.81 0.97 -37.56
CA ASN A 66 -10.10 0.54 -38.92
C ASN A 66 -10.74 -0.86 -38.97
N PHE A 67 -11.18 -1.39 -37.82
CA PHE A 67 -11.75 -2.73 -37.68
C PHE A 67 -10.81 -3.88 -38.09
N ARG A 68 -9.50 -3.64 -38.10
CA ARG A 68 -8.49 -4.69 -38.26
C ARG A 68 -8.25 -5.38 -36.93
N ASN A 69 -8.08 -6.68 -36.98
CA ASN A 69 -7.73 -7.52 -35.85
C ASN A 69 -6.27 -7.24 -35.47
N MET A 70 -6.08 -6.67 -34.29
CA MET A 70 -4.77 -6.28 -33.73
C MET A 70 -4.43 -7.02 -32.44
N GLY A 71 -5.34 -7.89 -32.00
CA GLY A 71 -5.17 -8.70 -30.83
C GLY A 71 -6.25 -9.77 -30.74
N CYS A 72 -6.11 -10.62 -29.75
CA CYS A 72 -7.02 -11.72 -29.49
C CYS A 72 -7.11 -11.99 -27.99
N ILE A 73 -8.31 -12.37 -27.54
CA ILE A 73 -8.52 -12.97 -26.24
C ILE A 73 -9.02 -14.40 -26.45
N PHE A 74 -8.28 -15.36 -25.92
CA PHE A 74 -8.70 -16.76 -25.80
C PHE A 74 -9.22 -17.03 -24.39
N GLN A 75 -10.29 -17.81 -24.31
CA GLN A 75 -10.81 -18.36 -23.08
C GLN A 75 -10.37 -19.83 -22.94
N ASN A 76 -10.31 -20.33 -21.71
CA ASN A 76 -10.03 -21.73 -21.40
C ASN A 76 -8.66 -22.25 -21.92
N VAL A 77 -7.62 -21.42 -21.84
CA VAL A 77 -6.24 -21.82 -22.15
C VAL A 77 -5.68 -22.70 -21.05
N SER A 78 -5.10 -23.84 -21.45
CA SER A 78 -4.33 -24.73 -20.59
C SER A 78 -2.86 -24.66 -20.96
N ILE A 79 -1.98 -24.65 -19.96
CA ILE A 79 -0.53 -24.65 -20.17
C ILE A 79 -0.02 -26.06 -20.50
N GLY A 80 -0.76 -27.11 -20.14
CA GLY A 80 -0.52 -28.54 -20.45
C GLY A 80 0.92 -28.93 -20.77
N SER A 81 1.22 -29.17 -22.06
CA SER A 81 2.55 -29.63 -22.54
C SER A 81 3.70 -28.61 -22.36
N GLY A 82 3.36 -27.37 -22.05
CA GLY A 82 4.26 -26.26 -21.75
C GLY A 82 4.64 -25.40 -22.94
N LYS A 83 4.34 -25.80 -24.18
CA LYS A 83 4.71 -25.08 -25.41
C LYS A 83 3.60 -25.13 -26.44
N ALA A 84 3.33 -24.02 -27.12
CA ALA A 84 2.34 -23.92 -28.17
C ALA A 84 2.90 -23.24 -29.42
N TYR A 85 2.32 -23.54 -30.57
CA TYR A 85 2.59 -22.86 -31.84
C TYR A 85 1.49 -21.84 -32.13
N PHE A 86 1.91 -20.65 -32.50
CA PHE A 86 1.05 -19.52 -32.87
C PHE A 86 1.27 -19.20 -34.34
N LEU A 87 0.17 -18.94 -35.06
CA LEU A 87 0.17 -18.57 -36.47
C LEU A 87 -0.77 -17.38 -36.67
N VAL A 88 -0.26 -16.30 -37.24
CA VAL A 88 -1.07 -15.17 -37.67
C VAL A 88 -1.03 -15.09 -39.20
N ASN A 89 -2.18 -15.32 -39.80
CA ASN A 89 -2.39 -15.16 -41.25
C ASN A 89 -2.97 -13.77 -41.55
N GLY A 90 -2.85 -13.33 -42.79
CA GLY A 90 -3.49 -12.12 -43.28
C GLY A 90 -4.26 -12.34 -44.58
N SER A 91 -5.31 -11.57 -44.78
CA SER A 91 -6.10 -11.53 -46.02
C SER A 91 -6.22 -10.08 -46.49
N SER A 92 -6.03 -9.87 -47.80
CA SER A 92 -6.26 -8.61 -48.51
C SER A 92 -6.83 -8.96 -49.89
N LYS A 93 -7.51 -8.02 -50.54
CA LYS A 93 -8.19 -8.25 -51.84
C LYS A 93 -7.20 -8.61 -52.95
N ASP A 94 -6.10 -7.88 -53.03
CA ASP A 94 -5.20 -7.90 -54.18
C ASP A 94 -3.78 -8.35 -53.83
N SER A 95 -3.50 -8.58 -52.55
CA SER A 95 -2.15 -8.88 -52.05
C SER A 95 -2.13 -10.12 -51.17
N LEU A 96 -1.19 -11.02 -51.45
CA LEU A 96 -0.88 -12.13 -50.56
C LEU A 96 -0.13 -11.58 -49.34
N ILE A 97 -0.72 -11.73 -48.15
CA ILE A 97 -0.12 -11.25 -46.91
C ILE A 97 0.79 -12.32 -46.33
N GLN A 98 1.98 -11.89 -45.91
CA GLN A 98 2.98 -12.74 -45.30
C GLN A 98 2.49 -13.19 -43.91
N SER A 99 2.56 -14.49 -43.62
CA SER A 99 2.21 -15.02 -42.31
C SER A 99 3.33 -14.82 -41.29
N TYR A 100 2.95 -14.71 -40.03
CA TYR A 100 3.85 -14.73 -38.88
C TYR A 100 3.61 -15.99 -38.07
N ASP A 101 4.68 -16.65 -37.62
CA ASP A 101 4.55 -17.80 -36.74
C ASP A 101 5.66 -17.87 -35.68
N GLU A 102 5.31 -18.42 -34.51
CA GLU A 102 6.24 -18.57 -33.40
C GLU A 102 5.85 -19.77 -32.52
N HIS A 103 6.84 -20.42 -31.92
CA HIS A 103 6.58 -21.35 -30.82
C HIS A 103 6.91 -20.71 -29.48
N ILE A 104 5.93 -20.62 -28.59
CA ILE A 104 6.06 -19.98 -27.28
C ILE A 104 5.89 -21.01 -26.16
N ASP A 105 6.79 -20.97 -25.19
CA ASP A 105 6.63 -21.70 -23.94
C ASP A 105 5.55 -21.00 -23.08
N LEU A 106 4.37 -21.61 -22.95
CA LEU A 106 3.19 -20.98 -22.34
C LEU A 106 3.44 -20.57 -20.88
N TYR A 107 4.22 -21.35 -20.14
CA TYR A 107 4.56 -21.01 -18.76
C TYR A 107 5.44 -19.75 -18.64
N LYS A 108 6.17 -19.34 -19.69
CA LYS A 108 6.98 -18.11 -19.66
C LYS A 108 6.15 -16.85 -19.84
N ILE A 109 5.00 -16.97 -20.49
CA ILE A 109 4.06 -15.87 -20.73
C ILE A 109 2.92 -15.84 -19.69
N GLU A 110 2.94 -16.75 -18.71
CA GLU A 110 2.00 -16.72 -17.59
C GLU A 110 2.38 -15.66 -16.57
N LYS A 111 1.40 -14.82 -16.23
CA LYS A 111 1.46 -13.88 -15.13
C LYS A 111 0.84 -14.52 -13.88
N LEU A 112 1.70 -14.89 -12.93
CA LEU A 112 1.26 -15.48 -11.67
C LEU A 112 0.48 -14.49 -10.82
N MET A 113 -0.62 -14.98 -10.25
CA MET A 113 -1.32 -14.29 -9.17
C MET A 113 -0.48 -14.30 -7.89
N PRO A 114 -0.65 -13.30 -7.00
CA PRO A 114 -0.05 -13.35 -5.68
C PRO A 114 -0.54 -14.56 -4.87
N PRO A 115 0.20 -14.98 -3.83
CA PRO A 115 -0.28 -15.95 -2.85
C PRO A 115 -1.63 -15.54 -2.25
N SER A 116 -2.47 -16.54 -1.97
CA SER A 116 -3.80 -16.34 -1.38
C SER A 116 -3.80 -16.69 0.11
N ASN A 117 -4.84 -16.28 0.85
CA ASN A 117 -5.01 -16.61 2.27
C ASN A 117 -3.76 -16.32 3.12
N ILE A 118 -3.17 -15.14 2.93
CA ILE A 118 -2.02 -14.68 3.71
C ILE A 118 -2.50 -14.30 5.11
N THR A 119 -2.04 -15.03 6.12
CA THR A 119 -2.36 -14.78 7.53
C THR A 119 -1.09 -14.53 8.33
N VAL A 120 -1.20 -13.74 9.38
CA VAL A 120 -0.11 -13.46 10.32
C VAL A 120 -0.63 -13.65 11.73
N ASN A 121 -0.04 -14.59 12.48
CA ASN A 121 -0.37 -14.83 13.88
C ASN A 121 0.88 -14.60 14.75
N CYS A 122 0.82 -13.69 15.72
CA CYS A 122 1.96 -13.30 16.52
C CYS A 122 1.87 -13.83 17.95
N ASP A 123 2.97 -14.37 18.46
CA ASP A 123 3.17 -14.65 19.88
C ASP A 123 3.66 -13.36 20.55
N GLU A 124 2.86 -12.82 21.48
CA GLU A 124 3.19 -11.58 22.20
C GLU A 124 4.30 -11.76 23.24
N ILE A 125 4.60 -13.00 23.64
CA ILE A 125 5.67 -13.31 24.61
C ILE A 125 7.01 -13.45 23.86
N LYS A 126 7.02 -14.19 22.75
CA LYS A 126 8.24 -14.47 21.98
C LYS A 126 8.56 -13.42 20.93
N ASN A 127 7.63 -12.50 20.65
CA ASN A 127 7.69 -11.52 19.58
C ASN A 127 7.78 -12.13 18.17
N ASP A 128 7.58 -13.44 18.03
CA ASP A 128 7.55 -14.12 16.75
C ASP A 128 6.18 -13.95 16.09
N CYS A 129 6.17 -13.85 14.77
CA CYS A 129 4.97 -13.80 13.95
C CYS A 129 5.06 -14.89 12.91
N MET A 130 4.13 -15.83 13.00
CA MET A 130 3.94 -16.88 12.03
C MET A 130 3.15 -16.34 10.86
N ILE A 131 3.80 -16.24 9.71
CA ILE A 131 3.19 -15.87 8.44
C ILE A 131 2.84 -17.18 7.72
N GLN A 132 1.60 -17.34 7.32
CA GLN A 132 1.14 -18.50 6.53
C GLN A 132 0.44 -18.02 5.27
N TRP A 133 0.49 -18.81 4.21
CA TRP A 133 -0.17 -18.49 2.94
C TRP A 133 -0.55 -19.76 2.19
N GLN A 134 -1.40 -19.60 1.19
CA GLN A 134 -1.64 -20.61 0.18
C GLN A 134 -0.97 -20.22 -1.13
N ARG A 135 -0.42 -21.22 -1.82
CA ARG A 135 0.19 -21.04 -3.13
C ARG A 135 -0.79 -20.39 -4.13
N PRO A 136 -0.27 -19.69 -5.15
CA PRO A 136 -1.08 -19.27 -6.29
C PRO A 136 -1.80 -20.49 -6.91
N GLN A 137 -3.05 -20.27 -7.30
CA GLN A 137 -3.80 -21.25 -8.08
C GLN A 137 -3.38 -21.14 -9.55
N ILE A 138 -2.93 -22.24 -10.11
CA ILE A 138 -2.55 -22.40 -11.52
C ILE A 138 -3.08 -23.74 -12.03
N SER A 139 -3.28 -23.85 -13.34
CA SER A 139 -3.90 -25.03 -13.98
C SER A 139 -2.97 -26.24 -14.13
N HIS A 140 -1.65 -26.03 -14.09
CA HIS A 140 -0.66 -27.03 -14.53
C HIS A 140 0.31 -27.50 -13.42
N SER A 141 0.19 -27.00 -12.19
CA SER A 141 0.95 -27.52 -11.05
C SER A 141 0.21 -27.37 -9.73
N ASN A 142 0.36 -28.38 -8.86
CA ASN A 142 -0.24 -28.42 -7.54
C ASN A 142 0.77 -28.59 -6.39
N LYS A 143 2.07 -28.43 -6.67
CA LYS A 143 3.15 -28.73 -5.71
C LYS A 143 3.78 -27.44 -5.19
N ASP A 144 3.84 -27.28 -3.87
CA ASP A 144 4.40 -26.07 -3.23
C ASP A 144 5.88 -25.83 -3.59
N LYS A 145 6.65 -26.90 -3.81
CA LYS A 145 8.07 -26.82 -4.18
C LYS A 145 8.36 -26.19 -5.54
N CYS A 146 7.33 -25.94 -6.34
CA CYS A 146 7.47 -25.31 -7.65
C CYS A 146 7.48 -23.78 -7.58
N PHE A 147 7.18 -23.22 -6.40
CA PHE A 147 7.08 -21.79 -6.17
C PHE A 147 8.20 -21.31 -5.24
N LYS A 148 8.55 -20.05 -5.43
CA LYS A 148 9.29 -19.25 -4.46
C LYS A 148 8.53 -17.98 -4.16
N TYR A 149 8.73 -17.48 -2.96
CA TYR A 149 7.98 -16.35 -2.42
C TYR A 149 8.92 -15.25 -2.00
N GLU A 150 8.53 -14.01 -2.29
CA GLU A 150 9.17 -12.84 -1.72
C GLU A 150 8.21 -12.20 -0.71
N ILE A 151 8.67 -12.09 0.52
CA ILE A 151 7.94 -11.47 1.63
C ILE A 151 8.55 -10.11 1.87
N ASN A 152 7.71 -9.08 1.90
CA ASN A 152 8.10 -7.71 2.17
C ASN A 152 7.33 -7.17 3.38
N ILE A 153 8.04 -6.69 4.39
CA ILE A 153 7.41 -6.09 5.58
C ILE A 153 7.94 -4.67 5.76
N LYS A 154 7.01 -3.75 6.04
CA LYS A 154 7.26 -2.34 6.37
C LYS A 154 6.51 -1.96 7.63
N TYR A 155 6.95 -0.88 8.28
CA TYR A 155 6.09 -0.21 9.25
C TYR A 155 4.93 0.50 8.52
N LYS A 156 3.75 0.49 9.13
CA LYS A 156 2.55 1.13 8.57
C LYS A 156 2.72 2.66 8.41
N ASP A 157 3.45 3.29 9.33
CA ASP A 157 3.75 4.73 9.32
C ASP A 157 4.83 5.13 8.29
N ASN A 158 5.50 4.17 7.65
CA ASN A 158 6.57 4.43 6.68
C ASN A 158 6.46 3.60 5.39
N LEU A 159 5.34 3.75 4.69
CA LEU A 159 5.07 3.03 3.42
C LEU A 159 6.05 3.35 2.29
N LYS A 160 6.52 4.60 2.22
CA LYS A 160 7.49 5.06 1.20
C LYS A 160 8.92 4.65 1.52
N GLY A 161 9.20 4.26 2.76
CA GLY A 161 10.51 3.81 3.20
C GLY A 161 10.91 2.46 2.60
N LYS A 162 12.18 2.11 2.80
CA LYS A 162 12.69 0.77 2.47
C LYS A 162 12.01 -0.28 3.36
N PRO A 163 11.84 -1.51 2.87
CA PRO A 163 11.41 -2.64 3.70
C PRO A 163 12.33 -2.81 4.90
N ILE A 164 11.75 -3.11 6.05
CA ILE A 164 12.51 -3.47 7.26
C ILE A 164 12.85 -4.96 7.30
N TYR A 165 12.12 -5.75 6.50
CA TYR A 165 12.37 -7.16 6.32
C TYR A 165 11.99 -7.56 4.89
N THR A 166 12.93 -8.25 4.25
CA THR A 166 12.73 -8.91 2.96
C THR A 166 13.26 -10.33 3.09
N SER A 167 12.47 -11.31 2.63
CA SER A 167 12.89 -12.71 2.60
C SER A 167 12.45 -13.35 1.31
N ILE A 168 13.36 -14.12 0.70
CA ILE A 168 13.07 -14.98 -0.44
C ILE A 168 13.12 -16.41 0.06
N GLN A 169 12.01 -17.13 -0.09
CA GLN A 169 11.86 -18.49 0.37
C GLN A 169 11.51 -19.42 -0.79
N GLU A 170 12.24 -20.52 -0.91
CA GLU A 170 11.94 -21.60 -1.85
C GLU A 170 10.91 -22.55 -1.23
N GLY A 171 9.76 -22.69 -1.88
CA GLY A 171 8.67 -23.55 -1.45
C GLY A 171 8.10 -23.26 -0.05
N GLY A 172 7.31 -24.20 0.44
CA GLY A 172 6.62 -24.11 1.71
C GLY A 172 5.46 -23.10 1.69
N ASN A 173 4.82 -22.97 2.84
CA ASN A 173 3.60 -22.19 3.04
C ASN A 173 3.62 -21.39 4.35
N ARG A 174 4.79 -21.30 4.98
CA ARG A 174 4.99 -20.65 6.28
C ARG A 174 6.37 -20.01 6.34
N ASN A 175 6.43 -18.86 7.02
CA ASN A 175 7.66 -18.18 7.42
C ASN A 175 7.50 -17.63 8.84
N VAL A 176 8.62 -17.39 9.54
CA VAL A 176 8.62 -16.77 10.86
C VAL A 176 9.37 -15.44 10.78
N TYR A 177 8.68 -14.37 11.17
CA TYR A 177 9.24 -13.03 11.30
C TYR A 177 9.36 -12.66 12.78
N LEU A 178 10.53 -12.17 13.20
CA LEU A 178 10.73 -11.67 14.55
C LEU A 178 10.48 -10.16 14.57
N ARG A 179 9.47 -9.70 15.32
CA ARG A 179 9.16 -8.26 15.42
C ARG A 179 10.27 -7.54 16.16
N SER A 180 10.84 -6.51 15.55
CA SER A 180 11.79 -5.61 16.22
C SER A 180 11.09 -4.67 17.20
N ASN A 181 9.81 -4.36 16.99
CA ASN A 181 9.03 -3.47 17.83
C ASN A 181 7.57 -3.96 17.96
N THR A 182 7.18 -4.44 19.13
CA THR A 182 5.81 -4.93 19.39
C THR A 182 4.74 -3.85 19.43
N ARG A 183 5.16 -2.58 19.54
CA ARG A 183 4.30 -1.40 19.68
C ARG A 183 3.97 -0.72 18.36
N LYS A 184 4.41 -1.30 17.25
CA LYS A 184 4.23 -0.78 15.90
C LYS A 184 3.34 -1.71 15.10
N LYS A 185 2.54 -1.11 14.20
CA LYS A 185 1.85 -1.83 13.14
C LYS A 185 2.76 -2.01 11.93
N TYR A 186 2.56 -3.14 11.27
CA TYR A 186 3.30 -3.56 10.10
C TYR A 186 2.36 -3.79 8.93
N ILE A 187 2.90 -3.63 7.73
CA ILE A 187 2.26 -4.02 6.48
C ILE A 187 3.14 -5.07 5.81
N LEU A 188 2.54 -6.23 5.56
CA LEU A 188 3.12 -7.31 4.78
C LEU A 188 2.57 -7.29 3.36
N ARG A 189 3.43 -7.44 2.36
CA ARG A 189 3.06 -7.80 0.99
C ARG A 189 3.86 -9.02 0.57
N MET A 190 3.26 -9.86 -0.25
CA MET A 190 3.90 -11.07 -0.74
C MET A 190 3.67 -11.23 -2.24
N ARG A 191 4.65 -11.76 -2.95
CA ARG A 191 4.51 -12.17 -4.35
C ARG A 191 5.13 -13.53 -4.56
N ALA A 192 4.75 -14.19 -5.66
CA ALA A 192 5.24 -15.50 -6.03
C ALA A 192 5.95 -15.46 -7.38
N ALA A 193 6.90 -16.37 -7.55
CA ALA A 193 7.51 -16.74 -8.81
C ALA A 193 7.65 -18.27 -8.87
N GLY A 194 7.85 -18.80 -10.05
CA GLY A 194 8.24 -20.18 -10.28
C GLY A 194 9.72 -20.40 -9.92
N SER A 195 9.98 -21.56 -9.33
CA SER A 195 11.33 -22.10 -9.14
C SER A 195 11.55 -23.39 -9.94
N ALA A 196 10.49 -24.13 -10.27
CA ALA A 196 10.53 -25.36 -11.05
C ALA A 196 9.16 -25.68 -11.68
N CYS A 197 9.03 -26.87 -12.28
CA CYS A 197 7.76 -27.48 -12.70
C CYS A 197 6.98 -26.72 -13.79
N PHE A 198 7.68 -26.08 -14.74
CA PHE A 198 7.04 -25.26 -15.78
C PHE A 198 6.13 -24.19 -15.21
N VAL A 199 6.55 -23.53 -14.12
CA VAL A 199 5.92 -22.34 -13.56
C VAL A 199 6.77 -21.12 -13.96
N SER A 200 6.12 -20.00 -14.30
CA SER A 200 6.79 -18.78 -14.75
C SER A 200 7.88 -18.31 -13.76
N PRO A 201 9.16 -18.16 -14.16
CA PRO A 201 10.21 -17.70 -13.25
C PRO A 201 10.12 -16.18 -12.96
N ALA A 202 9.28 -15.45 -13.71
CA ALA A 202 9.05 -14.03 -13.50
C ALA A 202 8.27 -13.79 -12.21
N TRP A 203 8.58 -12.70 -11.52
CA TRP A 203 7.83 -12.28 -10.34
C TRP A 203 6.44 -11.81 -10.72
N GLY A 204 5.42 -12.41 -10.10
CA GLY A 204 4.03 -11.96 -10.19
C GLY A 204 3.79 -10.65 -9.44
N GLU A 205 2.53 -10.24 -9.43
CA GLU A 205 2.10 -9.03 -8.73
C GLU A 205 2.23 -9.19 -7.21
N TRP A 206 2.40 -8.05 -6.52
CA TRP A 206 2.32 -8.01 -5.07
C TRP A 206 0.88 -8.20 -4.60
N SER A 207 0.71 -8.98 -3.54
CA SER A 207 -0.56 -9.14 -2.83
C SER A 207 -1.13 -7.80 -2.36
N ALA A 208 -2.41 -7.81 -2.02
CA ALA A 208 -2.98 -6.79 -1.16
C ALA A 208 -2.18 -6.71 0.16
N PRO A 209 -2.07 -5.51 0.78
CA PRO A 209 -1.38 -5.35 2.04
C PRO A 209 -2.10 -6.10 3.16
N VAL A 210 -1.35 -6.84 3.96
CA VAL A 210 -1.83 -7.48 5.19
C VAL A 210 -1.29 -6.71 6.38
N GLU A 211 -2.17 -6.09 7.14
CA GLU A 211 -1.80 -5.36 8.35
C GLU A 211 -1.71 -6.30 9.55
N PHE A 212 -0.70 -6.13 10.39
CA PHE A 212 -0.56 -6.89 11.64
C PHE A 212 0.24 -6.12 12.71
N GLY A 213 0.19 -6.62 13.95
CA GLY A 213 0.79 -5.97 15.11
C GLY A 213 -0.15 -4.98 15.79
N ASN A 214 0.25 -4.55 16.98
CA ASN A 214 -0.53 -3.64 17.80
C ASN A 214 0.15 -2.27 17.82
N GLU A 215 -0.64 -1.22 17.67
CA GLU A 215 -0.19 0.10 18.08
C GLU A 215 -0.46 0.19 19.58
N GLU A 216 0.56 0.54 20.38
CA GLU A 216 0.30 1.03 21.72
C GLU A 216 -0.42 2.38 21.59
N ILE A 217 -1.75 2.33 21.57
CA ILE A 217 -2.54 3.45 22.06
C ILE A 217 -2.24 3.44 23.55
N ILE A 218 -1.51 4.44 24.04
CA ILE A 218 -1.37 4.69 25.48
C ILE A 218 -2.76 4.52 26.07
N SER A 219 -2.94 3.44 26.86
CA SER A 219 -4.27 2.98 27.27
C SER A 219 -5.07 4.17 27.79
N SER A 220 -6.34 4.30 27.40
CA SER A 220 -7.22 5.38 27.87
C SER A 220 -7.17 5.52 29.40
N SER A 221 -6.94 4.42 30.12
CA SER A 221 -6.70 4.41 31.57
C SER A 221 -5.50 5.25 32.03
N VAL A 222 -4.41 5.32 31.27
CA VAL A 222 -3.22 6.16 31.58
C VAL A 222 -3.55 7.63 31.39
N TRP A 223 -4.31 7.99 30.35
CA TRP A 223 -4.80 9.36 30.16
C TRP A 223 -5.80 9.76 31.25
N ILE A 224 -6.65 8.85 31.70
CA ILE A 224 -7.57 9.08 32.83
C ILE A 224 -6.78 9.28 34.13
N LEU A 225 -5.74 8.49 34.39
CA LEU A 225 -4.88 8.67 35.56
C LEU A 225 -4.14 10.03 35.52
N LEU A 226 -3.61 10.43 34.37
CA LEU A 226 -2.93 11.72 34.17
C LEU A 226 -3.87 12.94 34.11
N GLY A 227 -5.13 12.74 33.73
CA GLY A 227 -6.12 13.82 33.59
C GLY A 227 -7.02 14.00 34.81
N VAL A 228 -7.26 12.95 35.59
CA VAL A 228 -8.22 12.95 36.70
C VAL A 228 -7.53 12.72 38.05
N ALA A 229 -6.69 11.70 38.18
CA ALA A 229 -6.11 11.35 39.48
C ALA A 229 -5.08 12.37 39.97
N THR A 230 -4.26 12.91 39.07
CA THR A 230 -3.25 13.95 39.37
C THR A 230 -3.85 15.27 39.88
N PRO A 231 -4.87 15.91 39.25
CA PRO A 231 -5.47 17.11 39.81
C PRO A 231 -6.24 16.83 41.11
N LEU A 232 -6.91 15.68 41.24
CA LEU A 232 -7.60 15.29 42.48
C LEU A 232 -6.61 15.17 43.66
N LEU A 233 -5.47 14.51 43.46
CA LEU A 233 -4.42 14.40 44.48
C LEU A 233 -3.81 15.75 44.82
N ALA A 234 -3.62 16.64 43.84
CA ALA A 234 -3.14 18.01 44.07
C ALA A 234 -4.15 18.82 44.89
N ILE A 235 -5.44 18.74 44.58
CA ILE A 235 -6.52 19.40 45.34
C ILE A 235 -6.54 18.89 46.78
N ILE A 236 -6.46 17.58 46.98
CA ILE A 236 -6.41 16.95 48.31
C ILE A 236 -5.19 17.46 49.09
N ALA A 237 -3.99 17.47 48.47
CA ALA A 237 -2.78 17.98 49.10
C ALA A 237 -2.89 19.46 49.49
N ILE A 238 -3.48 20.31 48.63
CA ILE A 238 -3.72 21.72 48.93
C ILE A 238 -4.69 21.87 50.12
N PHE A 239 -5.77 21.08 50.16
CA PHE A 239 -6.72 21.07 51.28
C PHE A 239 -6.06 20.62 52.59
N PHE A 240 -5.25 19.56 52.55
CA PHE A 240 -4.49 19.11 53.72
C PHE A 240 -3.49 20.16 54.19
N CYS A 241 -2.70 20.76 53.29
CA CYS A 241 -1.74 21.84 53.62
C CYS A 241 -2.42 23.09 54.20
N LYS A 242 -3.63 23.43 53.74
CA LYS A 242 -4.43 24.52 54.30
C LYS A 242 -4.95 24.18 55.70
N ARG A 243 -5.34 22.92 55.94
CA ARG A 243 -5.88 22.44 57.23
C ARG A 243 -4.80 22.25 58.31
N THR A 244 -3.60 21.79 57.94
CA THR A 244 -2.49 21.56 58.89
C THR A 244 -1.62 22.79 59.12
N GLY A 245 -1.90 23.90 58.43
CA GLY A 245 -1.19 25.17 58.65
C GLY A 245 0.25 25.20 58.11
N CYS A 246 0.63 24.29 57.21
CA CYS A 246 1.96 24.26 56.58
C CYS A 246 2.34 25.59 55.90
N TRP A 247 1.34 26.39 55.49
CA TRP A 247 1.54 27.72 54.91
C TRP A 247 2.13 28.73 55.91
N LYS A 248 1.93 28.56 57.22
CA LYS A 248 2.56 29.39 58.26
C LYS A 248 4.04 29.10 58.46
N ALA A 249 4.52 27.92 58.04
CA ALA A 249 5.93 27.56 58.10
C ALA A 249 6.71 27.94 56.83
N ALA A 250 6.05 27.97 55.67
CA ALA A 250 6.67 28.34 54.39
C ALA A 250 6.70 29.86 54.11
N PHE A 251 5.78 30.63 54.70
CA PHE A 251 5.74 32.09 54.62
C PHE A 251 5.60 32.70 56.03
N PRO A 252 6.71 32.92 56.76
CA PRO A 252 6.64 33.63 58.04
C PRO A 252 6.09 35.04 57.80
N GLN A 253 5.19 35.50 58.68
CA GLN A 253 4.66 36.86 58.59
C GLN A 253 5.80 37.88 58.73
N ILE A 254 5.86 38.84 57.81
CA ILE A 254 6.82 39.95 57.85
C ILE A 254 6.62 40.69 59.18
N PRO A 255 7.67 40.88 60.01
CA PRO A 255 7.53 41.60 61.28
C PRO A 255 7.07 43.03 61.02
N GLY A 256 6.00 43.45 61.69
CA GLY A 256 5.49 44.83 61.59
C GLY A 256 6.53 45.86 62.05
N PRO A 257 6.50 47.09 61.49
CA PRO A 257 7.45 48.13 61.87
C PRO A 257 7.27 48.53 63.33
N LYS A 258 8.40 48.68 64.04
CA LYS A 258 8.44 49.13 65.45
C LYS A 258 7.96 50.59 65.54
N PRO A 259 7.18 50.97 66.57
CA PRO A 259 6.69 52.33 66.72
C PRO A 259 7.86 53.27 67.08
N ALA A 260 8.09 54.28 66.25
CA ALA A 260 8.92 55.43 66.59
C ALA A 260 8.08 56.41 67.42
N PHE A 261 8.71 56.89 68.50
CA PHE A 261 8.22 57.92 69.41
C PHE A 261 7.70 59.15 68.66
N PHE A 262 6.42 59.49 68.84
CA PHE A 262 5.95 60.87 68.74
C PHE A 262 4.88 61.13 69.79
N THR A 263 5.22 62.07 70.67
CA THR A 263 4.34 62.77 71.60
C THR A 263 3.27 63.55 70.85
N GLN A 264 2.00 63.24 71.17
CA GLN A 264 0.84 64.12 71.34
C GLN A 264 0.83 65.51 70.65
N ALA A 265 -0.08 65.69 69.68
CA ALA A 265 -1.10 66.75 69.66
C ALA A 265 -2.02 66.64 68.43
N ASP A 266 -3.29 66.31 68.70
CA ASP A 266 -4.54 66.79 68.12
C ASP A 266 -4.78 66.83 66.58
N THR A 267 -5.49 65.78 66.16
CA THR A 267 -6.69 65.74 65.32
C THR A 267 -7.18 67.05 64.67
N ASN A 268 -7.22 67.07 63.33
CA ASN A 268 -8.36 67.62 62.60
C ASN A 268 -8.59 66.84 61.30
N LEU A 269 -9.68 66.07 61.30
CA LEU A 269 -10.09 65.06 60.31
C LEU A 269 -10.83 65.67 59.10
N GLU A 270 -11.00 66.99 59.05
CA GLU A 270 -11.82 67.67 58.02
C GLU A 270 -11.09 67.99 56.71
N LEU A 271 -9.76 67.84 56.62
CA LEU A 271 -9.03 68.19 55.39
C LEU A 271 -8.95 67.04 54.37
N MET A 272 -9.16 65.78 54.79
CA MET A 272 -8.89 64.61 53.94
C MET A 272 -10.08 64.15 53.08
N GLU A 273 -11.32 64.48 53.46
CA GLU A 273 -12.50 64.12 52.66
C GLU A 273 -12.64 64.96 51.38
N SER A 274 -12.11 66.19 51.36
CA SER A 274 -12.17 67.07 50.18
C SER A 274 -11.36 66.57 48.97
N LYS A 275 -10.41 65.66 49.17
CA LYS A 275 -9.49 65.21 48.12
C LYS A 275 -9.92 63.93 47.40
N ILE A 276 -10.90 63.21 47.95
CA ILE A 276 -11.34 61.90 47.41
C ILE A 276 -12.48 62.08 46.39
N GLN A 277 -13.32 63.12 46.53
CA GLN A 277 -14.42 63.37 45.59
C GLN A 277 -14.00 63.98 44.24
N SER A 278 -12.78 64.52 44.10
CA SER A 278 -12.36 65.15 42.82
C SER A 278 -11.72 64.19 41.80
N ILE A 279 -11.54 62.90 42.13
CA ILE A 279 -10.82 61.94 41.27
C ILE A 279 -11.79 60.99 40.54
N THR A 280 -13.10 61.02 40.82
CA THR A 280 -14.09 60.14 40.17
C THR A 280 -14.92 60.89 39.11
N SER A 281 -14.27 61.40 38.05
CA SER A 281 -14.95 61.78 36.81
C SER A 281 -13.93 61.96 35.70
N GLU A 282 -13.84 61.00 34.77
CA GLU A 282 -13.83 61.20 33.30
C GLU A 282 -13.41 59.93 32.55
N ASN A 283 -14.42 59.35 31.88
CA ASN A 283 -14.49 58.83 30.51
C ASN A 283 -13.72 57.58 30.01
N GLU A 284 -14.52 56.82 29.26
CA GLU A 284 -14.26 55.65 28.43
C GLU A 284 -13.37 55.95 27.20
N GLU A 285 -12.68 54.93 26.66
CA GLU A 285 -12.77 54.61 25.23
C GLU A 285 -12.34 53.15 24.95
N ILE A 286 -13.21 52.40 24.25
CA ILE A 286 -12.96 51.04 23.76
C ILE A 286 -12.69 51.15 22.25
N VAL A 287 -11.53 50.69 21.80
CA VAL A 287 -11.20 50.63 20.36
C VAL A 287 -11.33 49.19 19.86
N LEU A 288 -12.34 48.97 19.00
CA LEU A 288 -12.45 47.81 18.12
C LEU A 288 -11.69 48.09 16.82
N VAL A 289 -10.85 47.14 16.38
CA VAL A 289 -10.30 47.14 15.02
C VAL A 289 -10.65 45.82 14.35
N ALA A 290 -11.53 45.90 13.37
CA ALA A 290 -11.57 45.00 12.24
C ALA A 290 -11.36 45.86 11.00
N ASP A 291 -10.49 45.44 10.08
CA ASP A 291 -10.95 45.30 8.69
C ASP A 291 -10.04 44.40 7.85
N MET A 292 -10.69 43.80 6.86
CA MET A 292 -10.22 42.93 5.80
C MET A 292 -9.33 43.66 4.78
N GLY A 293 -8.55 42.89 4.04
CA GLY A 293 -7.82 43.38 2.89
C GLY A 293 -7.35 42.27 1.94
N ARG A 294 -8.30 41.87 1.08
CA ARG A 294 -8.13 41.53 -0.36
C ARG A 294 -7.25 40.33 -0.76
#